data_AF-A0A5J4ZAJ0-F1
#
_entry.id   AF-A0A5J4ZAJ0-F1
#
_cell.length_a   1.000
_cell.length_b   1.000
_cell.length_c   1.000
_cell.angle_alpha   90.00
_cell.angle_beta   90.00
_cell.angle_gamma   90.00
#
_symmetry.space_group_name_H-M   'P 1'
#
loop_
_entity.id
_entity.type
_entity.pdbx_description
1 polymer ?
#
loop_
_entity_poly.entity_id
_entity_poly.type
_entity_poly.pdbx_seq_one_letter_code
_entity_poly.pdbx_strand_id
1 'polypeptide(L)'
;MQEDAHAAMNGGVAMGTIVEKHAVESERTAASGTEAAYREQVERLRAFHDYANLVLLPPLVIMDYAYILTQWEPLLFPFFYYTMSYLILDTIFLMVYGYAHRSPRVVILHHLLICLFSPLPYTMPNLRYACMVCFSAELNTFALIARRRAPPNSIWQSIASIVFVVSWFGIRCIVFPIMVYVFWVLWQNEQAASGNFWHPSLLAVVIMVALVVMQYMWTVGLVKKLTSKKYD
;
A
#
# COMPACT_ATOMS: atom_id res chain seq x y z
N MET A 1 -11.97 41.12 71.96
CA MET A 1 -11.75 42.09 70.85
C MET A 1 -10.64 41.58 69.91
N GLN A 2 -10.69 40.29 69.53
CA GLN A 2 -9.58 39.63 68.83
C GLN A 2 -10.03 38.38 68.03
N GLU A 3 -11.27 38.39 67.51
CA GLU A 3 -11.83 37.24 66.75
C GLU A 3 -12.19 37.57 65.28
N ASP A 4 -12.12 38.83 64.83
CA ASP A 4 -12.63 39.22 63.50
C ASP A 4 -11.57 39.38 62.39
N ALA A 5 -10.31 38.99 62.62
CA ALA A 5 -9.22 39.24 61.65
C ALA A 5 -8.81 38.03 60.78
N HIS A 6 -9.29 36.81 61.06
CA HIS A 6 -8.80 35.60 60.38
C HIS A 6 -9.65 35.07 59.22
N ALA A 7 -10.83 35.66 58.95
CA ALA A 7 -11.74 35.19 57.90
C ALA A 7 -11.49 35.79 56.50
N ALA A 8 -10.65 36.82 56.37
CA ALA A 8 -10.47 37.55 55.10
C ALA A 8 -9.32 37.05 54.20
N MET A 9 -8.44 36.15 54.66
CA MET A 9 -7.26 35.70 53.89
C MET A 9 -7.42 34.35 53.15
N ASN A 10 -8.51 33.61 53.36
CA ASN A 10 -8.73 32.31 52.69
C ASN A 10 -9.60 32.37 51.41
N GLY A 11 -10.12 33.55 51.05
CA GLY A 11 -10.94 33.72 49.83
C GLY A 11 -10.14 33.83 48.52
N GLY A 12 -8.84 34.15 48.59
CA GLY A 12 -8.01 34.38 47.40
C GLY A 12 -7.42 33.12 46.75
N VAL A 13 -7.23 32.04 47.51
CA VAL A 13 -6.60 30.80 47.01
C VAL A 13 -7.58 29.93 46.22
N ALA A 14 -8.88 29.99 46.55
CA ALA A 14 -9.91 29.22 45.84
C ALA A 14 -10.18 29.74 44.42
N MET A 15 -10.06 31.07 44.18
CA MET A 15 -10.36 31.67 42.88
C MET A 15 -9.27 31.37 41.83
N GLY A 16 -7.98 31.36 42.23
CA GLY A 16 -6.87 31.03 41.32
C GLY A 16 -6.95 29.58 40.80
N THR A 17 -7.39 28.65 41.64
CA THR A 17 -7.48 27.22 41.29
C THR A 17 -8.59 26.93 40.26
N ILE A 18 -9.64 27.75 40.20
CA ILE A 18 -10.76 27.59 39.27
C ILE A 18 -10.40 28.13 37.88
N VAL A 19 -9.72 29.27 37.80
CA VAL A 19 -9.30 29.88 36.54
C VAL A 19 -8.25 29.01 35.82
N GLU A 20 -7.31 28.43 36.58
CA GLU A 20 -6.27 27.55 36.02
C GLU A 20 -6.87 26.23 35.49
N LYS A 21 -7.84 25.62 36.19
CA LYS A 21 -8.54 24.42 35.70
C LYS A 21 -9.32 24.68 34.42
N HIS A 22 -10.01 25.81 34.32
CA HIS A 22 -10.76 26.18 33.11
C HIS A 22 -9.85 26.42 31.90
N ALA A 23 -8.67 27.03 32.10
CA ALA A 23 -7.69 27.23 31.03
C ALA A 23 -7.16 25.89 30.49
N VAL A 24 -6.80 24.96 31.38
CA VAL A 24 -6.31 23.62 31.00
C VAL A 24 -7.38 22.79 30.30
N GLU A 25 -8.64 22.83 30.75
CA GLU A 25 -9.75 22.15 30.06
C GLU A 25 -10.06 22.75 28.68
N SER A 26 -9.97 24.07 28.54
CA SER A 26 -10.14 24.77 27.26
C SER A 26 -9.05 24.37 26.26
N GLU A 27 -7.77 24.36 26.67
CA GLU A 27 -6.66 23.91 25.83
C GLU A 27 -6.77 22.43 25.44
N ARG A 28 -7.19 21.57 26.39
CA ARG A 28 -7.40 20.14 26.13
C ARG A 28 -8.56 19.90 25.15
N THR A 29 -9.62 20.69 25.25
CA THR A 29 -10.77 20.62 24.34
C THR A 29 -10.39 21.13 22.96
N ALA A 30 -9.65 22.24 22.87
CA ALA A 30 -9.14 22.78 21.61
C ALA A 30 -8.17 21.78 20.92
N ALA A 31 -7.26 21.16 21.67
CA ALA A 31 -6.37 20.11 21.17
C ALA A 31 -7.13 18.85 20.73
N SER A 32 -8.20 18.48 21.46
CA SER A 32 -9.04 17.34 21.06
C SER A 32 -9.82 17.61 19.77
N GLY A 33 -10.27 18.84 19.56
CA GLY A 33 -10.98 19.27 18.35
C GLY A 33 -10.07 19.27 17.12
N THR A 34 -8.82 19.72 17.26
CA THR A 34 -7.84 19.70 16.17
C THR A 34 -7.40 18.27 15.82
N GLU A 35 -7.24 17.40 16.81
CA GLU A 35 -6.91 15.99 16.57
C GLU A 35 -8.05 15.24 15.86
N ALA A 36 -9.29 15.45 16.29
CA ALA A 36 -10.45 14.83 15.64
C ALA A 36 -10.59 15.27 14.18
N ALA A 37 -10.46 16.57 13.91
CA ALA A 37 -10.50 17.13 12.56
C ALA A 37 -9.37 16.58 11.67
N TYR A 38 -8.16 16.44 12.21
CA TYR A 38 -7.03 15.86 11.49
C TYR A 38 -7.27 14.38 11.15
N ARG A 39 -7.73 13.57 12.11
CA ARG A 39 -8.05 12.15 11.90
C ARG A 39 -9.14 11.97 10.84
N GLU A 40 -10.16 12.83 10.87
CA GLU A 40 -11.22 12.83 9.87
C GLU A 40 -10.66 13.16 8.48
N GLN A 41 -9.83 14.19 8.35
CA GLN A 41 -9.17 14.54 7.09
C GLN A 41 -8.33 13.36 6.54
N VAL A 42 -7.56 12.70 7.40
CA VAL A 42 -6.76 11.52 7.06
C VAL A 42 -7.63 10.38 6.50
N GLU A 43 -8.74 10.07 7.18
CA GLU A 43 -9.63 8.99 6.73
C GLU A 43 -10.37 9.36 5.44
N ARG A 44 -10.78 10.63 5.26
CA ARG A 44 -11.38 11.11 4.00
C ARG A 44 -10.41 10.96 2.83
N LEU A 45 -9.15 11.34 3.00
CA LEU A 45 -8.12 11.20 1.95
C LEU A 45 -7.83 9.73 1.63
N ARG A 46 -7.73 8.87 2.66
CA ARG A 46 -7.58 7.42 2.46
C ARG A 46 -8.78 6.81 1.75
N ALA A 47 -10.00 7.24 2.09
CA ALA A 47 -11.21 6.78 1.43
C ALA A 47 -11.25 7.19 -0.03
N PHE A 48 -10.96 8.45 -0.33
CA PHE A 48 -10.84 8.95 -1.70
C PHE A 48 -9.84 8.13 -2.51
N HIS A 49 -8.64 7.90 -1.97
CA HIS A 49 -7.60 7.07 -2.59
C HIS A 49 -8.07 5.65 -2.87
N ASP A 50 -8.68 5.00 -1.88
CA ASP A 50 -9.19 3.63 -2.03
C ASP A 50 -10.29 3.55 -3.09
N TYR A 51 -11.23 4.51 -3.15
CA TYR A 51 -12.27 4.54 -4.17
C TYR A 51 -11.70 4.77 -5.57
N ALA A 52 -10.73 5.66 -5.72
CA ALA A 52 -10.02 5.85 -6.99
C ALA A 52 -9.36 4.54 -7.45
N ASN A 53 -8.67 3.84 -6.55
CA ASN A 53 -8.05 2.55 -6.85
C ASN A 53 -9.07 1.45 -7.20
N LEU A 54 -10.26 1.45 -6.58
CA LEU A 54 -11.33 0.51 -6.94
C LEU A 54 -11.86 0.72 -8.36
N VAL A 55 -11.69 1.91 -8.93
CA VAL A 55 -12.07 2.22 -10.32
C VAL A 55 -10.90 1.94 -11.28
N LEU A 56 -9.67 2.27 -10.88
CA LEU A 56 -8.50 2.21 -11.75
C LEU A 56 -7.81 0.84 -11.80
N LEU A 57 -7.84 0.05 -10.73
CA LEU A 57 -7.21 -1.29 -10.75
C LEU A 57 -7.94 -2.33 -11.60
N PRO A 58 -9.29 -2.39 -11.67
CA PRO A 58 -9.96 -3.44 -12.44
C PRO A 58 -9.58 -3.50 -13.92
N PRO A 59 -9.51 -2.38 -14.68
CA PRO A 59 -9.03 -2.42 -16.06
C PRO A 59 -7.61 -2.98 -16.18
N LEU A 60 -6.71 -2.63 -15.26
CA LEU A 60 -5.34 -3.15 -15.22
C LEU A 60 -5.33 -4.67 -15.02
N VAL A 61 -6.06 -5.16 -14.02
CA VAL A 61 -6.18 -6.60 -13.73
C VAL A 61 -6.80 -7.35 -14.91
N ILE A 62 -7.84 -6.80 -15.55
CA ILE A 62 -8.48 -7.43 -16.72
C ILE A 62 -7.50 -7.52 -17.89
N MET A 63 -6.78 -6.44 -18.21
CA MET A 63 -5.80 -6.43 -19.31
C MET A 63 -4.64 -7.40 -19.04
N ASP A 64 -4.14 -7.46 -17.81
CA ASP A 64 -3.06 -8.37 -17.40
C ASP A 64 -3.46 -9.84 -17.61
N TYR A 65 -4.58 -10.26 -17.01
CA TYR A 65 -5.05 -11.64 -17.16
C TYR A 65 -5.48 -11.96 -18.60
N ALA A 66 -6.06 -11.00 -19.33
CA ALA A 66 -6.37 -11.18 -20.74
C ALA A 66 -5.09 -11.42 -21.55
N TYR A 67 -4.01 -10.68 -21.30
CA TYR A 67 -2.72 -10.93 -21.94
C TYR A 67 -2.16 -12.30 -21.53
N ILE A 68 -2.12 -12.65 -20.24
CA ILE A 68 -1.63 -13.95 -19.76
C ILE A 68 -2.35 -15.11 -20.48
N LEU A 69 -3.67 -15.01 -20.67
CA LEU A 69 -4.49 -16.05 -21.29
C LEU A 69 -4.37 -16.11 -22.82
N THR A 70 -4.28 -14.96 -23.48
CA THR A 70 -4.38 -14.88 -24.95
C THR A 70 -3.04 -14.64 -25.65
N GLN A 71 -2.04 -14.15 -24.92
CA GLN A 71 -0.79 -13.60 -25.46
C GLN A 71 -1.04 -12.57 -26.57
N TRP A 72 -2.17 -11.85 -26.52
CA TRP A 72 -2.56 -10.91 -27.57
C TRP A 72 -1.70 -9.64 -27.50
N GLU A 73 -0.66 -9.61 -28.33
CA GLU A 73 0.36 -8.54 -28.41
C GLU A 73 -0.20 -7.10 -28.45
N PRO A 74 -1.29 -6.79 -29.18
CA PRO A 74 -1.92 -5.47 -29.14
C PRO A 74 -2.38 -5.00 -27.75
N LEU A 75 -2.57 -5.89 -26.77
CA LEU A 75 -2.89 -5.50 -25.38
C LEU A 75 -1.71 -4.94 -24.61
N LEU A 76 -0.47 -5.24 -25.03
CA LEU A 76 0.69 -4.74 -24.31
C LEU A 76 0.63 -3.23 -24.27
N PHE A 77 0.71 -2.55 -25.43
CA PHE A 77 0.77 -1.09 -25.50
C PHE A 77 -0.24 -0.38 -24.57
N PRO A 78 -1.57 -0.63 -24.65
CA PRO A 78 -2.52 -0.01 -23.72
C PRO A 78 -2.25 -0.40 -22.26
N PHE A 79 -1.90 -1.66 -21.96
CA PHE A 79 -1.55 -2.10 -20.60
C PHE A 79 -0.41 -1.27 -20.00
N PHE A 80 0.66 -0.99 -20.75
CA PHE A 80 1.81 -0.22 -20.24
C PHE A 80 1.49 1.24 -19.97
N TYR A 81 0.89 1.93 -20.93
CA TYR A 81 0.56 3.34 -20.71
C TYR A 81 -0.43 3.50 -19.56
N TYR A 82 -1.38 2.57 -19.44
CA TYR A 82 -2.29 2.53 -18.31
C TYR A 82 -1.56 2.29 -16.98
N THR A 83 -0.72 1.25 -16.92
CA THR A 83 0.06 0.88 -15.73
C THR A 83 1.02 1.99 -15.31
N MET A 84 1.78 2.57 -16.23
CA MET A 84 2.70 3.67 -15.94
C MET A 84 1.96 4.91 -15.46
N SER A 85 0.85 5.29 -16.13
CA SER A 85 0.05 6.44 -15.71
C SER A 85 -0.53 6.23 -14.31
N TYR A 86 -1.07 5.03 -14.05
CA TYR A 86 -1.58 4.64 -12.73
C TYR A 86 -0.50 4.74 -11.65
N LEU A 87 0.66 4.10 -11.85
CA LEU A 87 1.75 4.09 -10.88
C LEU A 87 2.32 5.49 -10.61
N ILE A 88 2.45 6.32 -11.65
CA ILE A 88 2.93 7.71 -11.50
C ILE A 88 1.92 8.52 -10.69
N LEU A 89 0.64 8.48 -11.04
CA LEU A 89 -0.41 9.22 -10.32
C LEU A 89 -0.53 8.77 -8.86
N ASP A 90 -0.48 7.46 -8.61
CA ASP A 90 -0.53 6.90 -7.26
C ASP A 90 0.71 7.30 -6.44
N THR A 91 1.89 7.29 -7.07
CA THR A 91 3.13 7.75 -6.42
C THR A 91 3.06 9.25 -6.08
N ILE A 92 2.56 10.09 -6.99
CA ILE A 92 2.35 11.53 -6.73
C ILE A 92 1.39 11.70 -5.54
N PHE A 93 0.28 10.97 -5.51
CA PHE A 93 -0.65 11.01 -4.40
C PHE A 93 0.03 10.68 -3.07
N LEU A 94 0.84 9.61 -3.02
CA LEU A 94 1.58 9.21 -1.82
C LEU A 94 2.69 10.19 -1.41
N MET A 95 3.29 10.91 -2.37
CA MET A 95 4.26 11.96 -2.05
C MET A 95 3.59 13.18 -1.42
N VAL A 96 2.40 13.57 -1.90
CA VAL A 96 1.67 14.75 -1.40
C VAL A 96 0.92 14.43 -0.10
N TYR A 97 0.27 13.26 -0.03
CA TYR A 97 -0.63 12.86 1.05
C TYR A 97 -0.15 11.62 1.80
N GLY A 98 1.17 11.38 1.85
CA GLY A 98 1.74 10.15 2.42
C GLY A 98 1.36 9.87 3.88
N TYR A 99 1.00 10.90 4.64
CA TYR A 99 0.48 10.77 6.01
C TYR A 99 -0.85 10.03 6.10
N ALA A 100 -1.59 9.88 4.99
CA ALA A 100 -2.81 9.08 4.91
C ALA A 100 -2.54 7.56 4.98
N HIS A 101 -1.30 7.13 4.76
CA HIS A 101 -0.88 5.73 4.71
C HIS A 101 0.09 5.40 5.84
N ARG A 102 0.07 4.14 6.29
CA ARG A 102 0.92 3.70 7.42
C ARG A 102 2.42 3.66 7.08
N SER A 103 2.76 3.45 5.81
CA SER A 103 4.16 3.25 5.36
C SER A 103 4.38 3.77 3.93
N PRO A 104 4.14 5.07 3.68
CA PRO A 104 4.18 5.65 2.32
C PRO A 104 5.54 5.43 1.63
N ARG A 105 6.65 5.52 2.38
CA ARG A 105 8.01 5.35 1.84
C ARG A 105 8.22 3.97 1.20
N VAL A 106 7.71 2.92 1.83
CA VAL A 106 7.86 1.54 1.33
C VAL A 106 7.01 1.35 0.06
N VAL A 107 5.82 1.94 0.02
CA VAL A 107 4.95 1.88 -1.17
C VAL A 107 5.52 2.71 -2.32
N ILE A 108 6.07 3.89 -2.05
CA ILE A 108 6.76 4.71 -3.05
C ILE A 108 7.95 3.93 -3.64
N LEU A 109 8.79 3.31 -2.80
CA LEU A 109 9.89 2.47 -3.29
C LEU A 109 9.38 1.32 -4.16
N HIS A 110 8.28 0.67 -3.75
CA HIS A 110 7.64 -0.38 -4.54
C HIS A 110 7.24 0.13 -5.93
N HIS A 111 6.56 1.28 -6.02
CA HIS A 111 6.15 1.85 -7.30
C HIS A 111 7.35 2.26 -8.16
N LEU A 112 8.40 2.82 -7.56
CA LEU A 112 9.63 3.14 -8.30
C LEU A 112 10.27 1.90 -8.91
N LEU A 113 10.34 0.80 -8.14
CA LEU A 113 10.83 -0.49 -8.65
C LEU A 113 9.96 -1.02 -9.80
N ILE A 114 8.63 -0.94 -9.68
CA ILE A 114 7.73 -1.37 -10.75
C ILE A 114 7.84 -0.45 -11.97
N CYS A 115 7.93 0.87 -11.81
CA CYS A 115 8.13 1.81 -12.92
C CYS A 115 9.43 1.53 -13.71
N LEU A 116 10.48 1.06 -13.04
CA LEU A 116 11.72 0.61 -13.70
C LEU A 116 11.57 -0.75 -14.39
N PHE A 117 10.69 -1.61 -13.88
CA PHE A 117 10.42 -2.94 -14.40
C PHE A 117 9.44 -2.95 -15.59
N SER A 118 8.42 -2.08 -15.58
CA SER A 118 7.35 -2.00 -16.57
C SER A 118 7.80 -1.82 -18.03
N PRO A 119 8.92 -1.13 -18.34
CA PRO A 119 9.39 -1.02 -19.73
C PRO A 119 10.00 -2.31 -20.29
N LEU A 120 10.47 -3.22 -19.43
CA LEU A 120 11.15 -4.45 -19.86
C LEU A 120 10.34 -5.33 -20.84
N PRO A 121 9.03 -5.60 -20.68
CA PRO A 121 8.25 -6.36 -21.66
C PRO A 121 8.21 -5.71 -23.07
N TYR A 122 8.47 -4.40 -23.20
CA TYR A 122 8.54 -3.72 -24.50
C TYR A 122 9.86 -3.95 -25.19
N THR A 123 10.93 -3.80 -24.44
CA THR A 123 12.30 -3.86 -24.96
C THR A 123 12.77 -5.31 -25.10
N MET A 124 12.17 -6.24 -24.36
CA MET A 124 12.59 -7.64 -24.28
C MET A 124 11.39 -8.59 -24.43
N PRO A 125 11.07 -9.04 -25.64
CA PRO A 125 9.90 -9.87 -25.90
C PRO A 125 9.85 -11.17 -25.09
N ASN A 126 11.00 -11.77 -24.82
CA ASN A 126 11.12 -12.99 -24.01
C ASN A 126 10.74 -12.79 -22.53
N LEU A 127 10.72 -11.54 -22.04
CA LEU A 127 10.30 -11.24 -20.67
C LEU A 127 8.80 -10.99 -20.53
N ARG A 128 8.05 -10.84 -21.63
CA ARG A 128 6.65 -10.38 -21.61
C ARG A 128 5.76 -11.21 -20.70
N TYR A 129 5.71 -12.52 -20.95
CA TYR A 129 4.89 -13.43 -20.16
C TYR A 129 5.24 -13.36 -18.67
N ALA A 130 6.54 -13.43 -18.37
CA ALA A 130 7.07 -13.37 -17.01
C ALA A 130 6.69 -12.06 -16.30
N CYS A 131 6.83 -10.92 -16.97
CA CYS A 131 6.45 -9.62 -16.41
C CYS A 131 4.95 -9.54 -16.13
N MET A 132 4.09 -10.03 -17.03
CA MET A 132 2.63 -10.00 -16.85
C MET A 132 2.21 -10.90 -15.68
N VAL A 133 2.80 -12.09 -15.55
CA VAL A 133 2.60 -12.92 -14.35
C VAL A 133 2.96 -12.17 -13.05
N CYS A 134 3.94 -11.27 -13.07
CA CYS A 134 4.26 -10.44 -11.90
C CYS A 134 3.20 -9.35 -11.64
N PHE A 135 2.62 -8.75 -12.68
CA PHE A 135 1.53 -7.78 -12.57
C PHE A 135 0.22 -8.37 -12.05
N SER A 136 0.06 -9.70 -12.10
CA SER A 136 -1.09 -10.39 -11.49
C SER A 136 -1.25 -10.11 -9.99
N ALA A 137 -0.18 -9.64 -9.34
CA ALA A 137 -0.19 -9.12 -7.98
C ALA A 137 -1.18 -7.96 -7.75
N GLU A 138 -1.58 -7.23 -8.79
CA GLU A 138 -2.58 -6.18 -8.65
C GLU A 138 -3.99 -6.71 -8.35
N LEU A 139 -4.28 -7.98 -8.66
CA LEU A 139 -5.49 -8.64 -8.16
C LEU A 139 -5.51 -8.69 -6.63
N ASN A 140 -4.35 -8.92 -6.01
CA ASN A 140 -4.22 -8.93 -4.57
C ASN A 140 -4.41 -7.52 -3.97
N THR A 141 -3.83 -6.49 -4.59
CA THR A 141 -4.03 -5.08 -4.21
C THR A 141 -5.51 -4.70 -4.32
N PHE A 142 -6.16 -5.02 -5.44
CA PHE A 142 -7.58 -4.78 -5.66
C PHE A 142 -8.44 -5.47 -4.59
N ALA A 143 -8.22 -6.76 -4.34
CA ALA A 143 -8.97 -7.51 -3.33
C ALA A 143 -8.76 -6.96 -1.90
N LEU A 144 -7.54 -6.51 -1.57
CA LEU A 144 -7.25 -5.86 -0.30
C LEU A 144 -8.09 -4.58 -0.13
N ILE A 145 -8.13 -3.72 -1.14
CA ILE A 145 -8.85 -2.45 -1.10
C ILE A 145 -10.37 -2.71 -1.05
N ALA A 146 -10.87 -3.62 -1.89
CA ALA A 146 -12.27 -4.03 -1.91
C ALA A 146 -12.72 -4.54 -0.54
N ARG A 147 -11.91 -5.37 0.12
CA ARG A 147 -12.19 -5.86 1.48
C ARG A 147 -12.30 -4.72 2.51
N ARG A 148 -11.45 -3.69 2.41
CA ARG A 148 -11.47 -2.55 3.35
C ARG A 148 -12.71 -1.68 3.20
N ARG A 149 -13.25 -1.56 1.99
CA ARG A 149 -14.40 -0.67 1.68
C ARG A 149 -15.74 -1.39 1.61
N ALA A 150 -15.74 -2.72 1.53
CA ALA A 150 -16.96 -3.51 1.60
C ALA A 150 -17.65 -3.34 2.97
N PRO A 151 -19.00 -3.29 3.03
CA PRO A 151 -19.72 -3.21 4.29
C PRO A 151 -19.35 -4.36 5.23
N PRO A 152 -19.21 -4.12 6.55
CA PRO A 152 -18.91 -5.16 7.52
C PRO A 152 -19.93 -6.30 7.45
N ASN A 153 -19.47 -7.55 7.53
CA ASN A 153 -20.30 -8.76 7.50
C ASN A 153 -21.10 -8.96 6.20
N SER A 154 -20.79 -8.24 5.13
CA SER A 154 -21.41 -8.46 3.82
C SER A 154 -20.80 -9.66 3.08
N ILE A 155 -21.58 -10.25 2.17
CA ILE A 155 -21.08 -11.28 1.25
C ILE A 155 -19.90 -10.76 0.41
N TRP A 156 -19.93 -9.49 0.00
CA TRP A 156 -18.87 -8.85 -0.76
C TRP A 156 -17.56 -8.76 0.03
N GLN A 157 -17.62 -8.44 1.32
CA GLN A 157 -16.44 -8.44 2.19
C GLN A 157 -15.85 -9.85 2.32
N SER A 158 -16.70 -10.88 2.40
CA SER A 158 -16.28 -12.28 2.49
C SER A 158 -15.59 -12.73 1.19
N ILE A 159 -16.19 -12.44 0.04
CA ILE A 159 -15.60 -12.73 -1.28
C ILE A 159 -14.24 -12.03 -1.42
N ALA A 160 -14.17 -10.71 -1.17
CA ALA A 160 -12.92 -9.96 -1.26
C ALA A 160 -11.86 -10.49 -0.29
N SER A 161 -12.26 -10.96 0.89
CA SER A 161 -11.35 -11.58 1.86
C SER A 161 -10.78 -12.91 1.37
N ILE A 162 -11.60 -13.78 0.80
CA ILE A 162 -11.16 -15.05 0.23
C ILE A 162 -10.18 -14.79 -0.93
N VAL A 163 -10.57 -13.93 -1.88
CA VAL A 163 -9.72 -13.57 -3.02
C VAL A 163 -8.41 -12.96 -2.54
N PHE A 164 -8.45 -12.07 -1.53
CA PHE A 164 -7.25 -11.49 -0.94
C PHE A 164 -6.32 -12.56 -0.35
N VAL A 165 -6.83 -13.47 0.48
CA VAL A 165 -5.99 -14.50 1.13
C VAL A 165 -5.39 -15.45 0.10
N VAL A 166 -6.23 -15.96 -0.82
CA VAL A 166 -5.78 -16.91 -1.86
C VAL A 166 -4.74 -16.26 -2.76
N SER A 167 -5.01 -15.05 -3.25
CA SER A 167 -4.04 -14.33 -4.09
C SER A 167 -2.78 -13.91 -3.32
N TRP A 168 -2.88 -13.59 -2.02
CA TRP A 168 -1.71 -13.23 -1.21
C TRP A 168 -0.71 -14.39 -1.15
N PHE A 169 -1.17 -15.57 -0.73
CA PHE A 169 -0.28 -16.72 -0.59
C PHE A 169 0.09 -17.31 -1.94
N GLY A 170 -0.87 -17.44 -2.87
CA GLY A 170 -0.59 -17.96 -4.21
C GLY A 170 0.39 -17.08 -4.98
N ILE A 171 0.11 -15.77 -5.11
CA ILE A 171 0.91 -14.89 -5.94
C ILE A 171 2.17 -14.44 -5.19
N ARG A 172 2.02 -13.81 -4.00
CA ARG A 172 3.18 -13.18 -3.33
C ARG A 172 4.14 -14.18 -2.70
N CYS A 173 3.66 -15.33 -2.22
CA CYS A 173 4.50 -16.28 -1.48
C CYS A 173 4.99 -17.46 -2.34
N ILE A 174 4.33 -17.78 -3.46
CA ILE A 174 4.71 -18.91 -4.32
C ILE A 174 5.16 -18.41 -5.69
N VAL A 175 4.29 -17.71 -6.43
CA VAL A 175 4.61 -17.26 -7.80
C VAL A 175 5.81 -16.32 -7.81
N PHE A 176 5.86 -15.32 -6.94
CA PHE A 176 6.93 -14.31 -6.93
C PHE A 176 8.34 -14.90 -6.70
N PRO A 177 8.57 -15.78 -5.71
CA PRO A 177 9.85 -16.49 -5.59
C PRO A 177 10.21 -17.34 -6.82
N ILE A 178 9.24 -18.02 -7.43
CA ILE A 178 9.47 -18.76 -8.69
C ILE A 178 9.88 -17.80 -9.80
N MET A 179 9.26 -16.62 -9.89
CA MET A 179 9.59 -15.62 -10.90
C MET A 179 11.03 -15.12 -10.77
N VAL A 180 11.59 -15.00 -9.57
CA VAL A 180 13.02 -14.67 -9.41
C VAL A 180 13.91 -15.69 -10.13
N TYR A 181 13.62 -16.99 -9.95
CA TYR A 181 14.35 -18.05 -10.64
C TYR A 181 14.14 -17.99 -12.16
N VAL A 182 12.92 -17.73 -12.63
CA VAL A 182 12.63 -17.57 -14.06
C VAL A 182 13.44 -16.42 -14.67
N PHE A 183 13.46 -15.25 -14.03
CA PHE A 183 14.26 -14.12 -14.51
C PHE A 183 15.76 -14.40 -14.46
N TRP A 184 16.22 -15.15 -13.45
CA TRP A 184 17.62 -15.56 -13.36
C TRP A 184 18.03 -16.45 -14.55
N VAL A 185 17.23 -17.47 -14.88
CA VAL A 185 17.48 -18.33 -16.04
C VAL A 185 17.43 -17.55 -17.35
N LEU A 186 16.45 -16.65 -17.50
CA LEU A 186 16.36 -15.77 -18.68
C LEU A 186 17.60 -14.89 -18.81
N TRP A 187 18.08 -14.30 -17.72
CA TRP A 187 19.32 -13.53 -17.73
C TRP A 187 20.55 -14.37 -18.08
N GLN A 188 20.70 -15.58 -17.52
CA GLN A 188 21.82 -16.46 -17.88
C GLN A 188 21.83 -16.82 -19.36
N ASN A 189 20.66 -17.11 -19.93
CA ASN A 189 20.54 -17.41 -21.36
C ASN A 189 20.93 -16.21 -22.24
N GLU A 190 20.46 -15.01 -21.90
CA GLU A 190 20.83 -13.77 -22.61
C GLU A 190 22.32 -13.44 -22.46
N GLN A 191 22.88 -13.64 -21.26
CA GLN A 191 24.30 -13.48 -21.01
C GLN A 191 25.12 -14.46 -21.86
N ALA A 192 24.73 -15.74 -21.91
CA ALA A 192 25.41 -16.76 -22.70
C ALA A 192 25.34 -16.46 -24.20
N ALA A 193 24.20 -15.95 -24.69
CA ALA A 193 24.00 -15.60 -26.09
C ALA A 193 24.78 -14.32 -26.50
N SER A 194 24.79 -13.30 -25.65
CA SER A 194 25.40 -12.00 -25.96
C SER A 194 26.86 -11.87 -25.53
N GLY A 195 27.33 -12.73 -24.62
CA GLY A 195 28.62 -12.57 -23.92
C GLY A 195 28.66 -11.39 -22.94
N ASN A 196 27.56 -10.65 -22.76
CA ASN A 196 27.50 -9.45 -21.92
C ASN A 196 26.85 -9.76 -20.57
N PHE A 197 27.62 -9.63 -19.48
CA PHE A 197 27.11 -9.78 -18.11
C PHE A 197 26.04 -8.72 -17.77
N TRP A 198 26.21 -7.48 -18.24
CA TRP A 198 25.34 -6.34 -17.95
C TRP A 198 24.10 -6.27 -18.85
N HIS A 199 23.58 -7.43 -19.24
CA HIS A 199 22.36 -7.50 -20.04
C HIS A 199 21.17 -6.91 -19.26
N PRO A 200 20.24 -6.16 -19.89
CA PRO A 200 19.11 -5.52 -19.18
C PRO A 200 18.21 -6.48 -18.38
N SER A 201 18.15 -7.77 -18.73
CA SER A 201 17.45 -8.78 -17.93
C SER A 201 18.01 -8.96 -16.52
N LEU A 202 19.28 -8.58 -16.26
CA LEU A 202 19.84 -8.56 -14.91
C LEU A 202 19.06 -7.61 -14.00
N LEU A 203 18.61 -6.47 -14.54
CA LEU A 203 17.79 -5.51 -13.81
C LEU A 203 16.47 -6.14 -13.34
N ALA A 204 15.87 -6.99 -14.18
CA ALA A 204 14.66 -7.73 -13.83
C ALA A 204 14.88 -8.62 -12.60
N VAL A 205 16.02 -9.35 -12.56
CA VAL A 205 16.40 -10.20 -11.43
C VAL A 205 16.55 -9.37 -10.16
N VAL A 206 17.31 -8.28 -10.22
CA VAL A 206 17.58 -7.42 -9.05
C VAL A 206 16.28 -6.82 -8.51
N ILE A 207 15.42 -6.29 -9.38
CA ILE A 207 14.12 -5.74 -8.99
C ILE A 207 13.25 -6.84 -8.38
N MET A 208 13.17 -8.02 -8.98
CA MET A 208 12.34 -9.11 -8.47
C MET A 208 12.80 -9.62 -7.11
N VAL A 209 14.11 -9.72 -6.86
CA VAL A 209 14.64 -10.04 -5.52
C VAL A 209 14.19 -8.99 -4.51
N ALA A 210 14.34 -7.70 -4.84
CA ALA A 210 13.88 -6.62 -3.96
C ALA A 210 12.37 -6.69 -3.68
N LEU A 211 11.56 -6.94 -4.70
CA LEU A 211 10.11 -7.11 -4.57
C LEU A 211 9.75 -8.31 -3.69
N VAL A 212 10.41 -9.46 -3.84
CA VAL A 212 10.20 -10.64 -2.98
C VAL A 212 10.54 -10.34 -1.52
N VAL A 213 11.65 -9.64 -1.26
CA VAL A 213 12.01 -9.23 0.11
C VAL A 213 10.92 -8.35 0.73
N MET A 214 10.40 -7.38 -0.04
CA MET A 214 9.29 -6.54 0.41
C MET A 214 8.02 -7.35 0.68
N GLN A 215 7.69 -8.33 -0.18
CA GLN A 215 6.54 -9.23 0.05
C GLN A 215 6.70 -10.06 1.31
N TYR A 216 7.91 -10.55 1.57
CA TYR A 216 8.20 -11.32 2.78
C TYR A 216 7.98 -10.46 4.02
N MET A 217 8.49 -9.22 4.05
CA MET A 217 8.27 -8.29 5.15
C MET A 217 6.79 -8.02 5.41
N TRP A 218 5.99 -7.80 4.35
CA TRP A 218 4.55 -7.61 4.50
C TRP A 218 3.83 -8.88 4.94
N THR A 219 4.26 -10.05 4.47
CA THR A 219 3.70 -11.35 4.87
C THR A 219 3.92 -11.61 6.35
N VAL A 220 5.12 -11.35 6.87
CA VAL A 220 5.39 -11.41 8.32
C VAL A 220 4.48 -10.45 9.07
N GLY A 221 4.29 -9.23 8.58
CA GLY A 221 3.37 -8.25 9.16
C GLY A 221 1.91 -8.71 9.16
N LEU A 222 1.46 -9.38 8.10
CA LEU A 222 0.11 -9.95 7.99
C LEU A 222 -0.08 -11.12 8.95
N VAL A 223 0.85 -12.08 8.96
CA VAL A 223 0.80 -13.25 9.85
C VAL A 223 0.77 -12.80 11.30
N LYS A 224 1.63 -11.86 11.71
CA LYS A 224 1.62 -11.31 13.07
C LYS A 224 0.24 -10.75 13.46
N LYS A 225 -0.42 -10.01 12.57
CA LYS A 225 -1.78 -9.47 12.81
C LYS A 225 -2.86 -10.56 12.90
N LEU A 226 -2.73 -11.62 12.12
CA LEU A 226 -3.67 -12.75 12.15
C LEU A 226 -3.49 -13.58 13.43
N THR A 227 -2.24 -13.79 13.88
CA THR A 227 -1.94 -14.55 15.09
C THR A 227 -2.14 -13.75 16.37
N SER A 228 -1.98 -12.43 16.34
CA SER A 228 -2.19 -11.56 17.51
C SER A 228 -3.67 -11.40 17.88
N LYS A 229 -4.60 -11.89 17.06
CA LYS A 229 -6.04 -11.95 17.38
C LYS A 229 -6.42 -13.03 18.40
N LYS A 230 -5.48 -13.46 19.26
CA LYS A 230 -5.84 -13.95 20.60
C LYS A 230 -6.16 -12.71 21.44
N TYR A 231 -7.38 -12.62 21.96
CA TYR A 231 -7.97 -11.51 22.73
C TYR A 231 -8.57 -10.39 21.87
N ASP A 232 -9.72 -10.68 21.25
CA ASP A 232 -11.00 -10.00 21.51
C ASP A 232 -12.14 -10.89 21.01
#